data_AF-A0A2D6GI16-F1
#
_entry.id   AF-A0A2D6GI16-F1
#
_cell.length_a   1.000
_cell.length_b   1.000
_cell.length_c   1.000
_cell.angle_alpha   90.00
_cell.angle_beta   90.00
_cell.angle_gamma   90.00
#
_symmetry.space_group_name_H-M   'P 1'
#
loop_
_entity.id
_entity.type
_entity.pdbx_description
1 polymer ?
#
loop_
_entity_poly.entity_id
_entity_poly.type
_entity_poly.pdbx_seq_one_letter_code
_entity_poly.pdbx_strand_id
1 'polypeptide(L)'
;MAKNLIIVESPAKARTISKFLGKDYTVTASMGHVRDLPSSKLGFDPENGFAPDYEISKNKKKTVSELKKQIDKDTIVYLATDEDREGEAISWHLLAALGLKKRPVKRIVFHEITKPAILNALKNPREVDQQLVDAQQARRILDRAVGYELSPLLWKKIKPGLSAGRVQSVSVYILVEREREIRKFIPEEYWRIRADFSDFTSELKKLAGKPAKVVNEKGALEIEASVKQGDFVVNEVEERMTNRKPGAPFTTSTIQQEASVKLGYSVKRTMVVAQQLYEGNFEIPDYSGGLITYMRTDSVVLAEQALTQAQEVISAEYGIKFGLKEPRNFKNRTANAQEAHEAIRPVDLSLKPSTVQAHLSSDQFRLYSLVWKRTLASQMAPAEIARTTLKIVAGAKKECLFVAKGQRVVFPGFLQAYT
;
A
#
# COMPACT_ATOMS: atom_id res chain seq x y z
N MET A 1 40.17 -4.68 11.88
CA MET A 1 38.91 -3.96 11.58
C MET A 1 38.51 -4.32 10.16
N ALA A 2 37.22 -4.45 9.86
CA ALA A 2 36.79 -4.78 8.50
C ALA A 2 37.14 -3.65 7.54
N LYS A 3 37.59 -3.99 6.34
CA LYS A 3 37.98 -3.01 5.31
C LYS A 3 36.77 -2.22 4.77
N ASN A 4 35.57 -2.80 4.85
CA ASN A 4 34.34 -2.20 4.36
C ASN A 4 33.29 -2.11 5.48
N LEU A 5 32.76 -0.91 5.72
CA LEU A 5 31.68 -0.66 6.68
C LEU A 5 30.40 -0.30 5.94
N ILE A 6 29.32 -1.05 6.15
CA ILE A 6 27.99 -0.77 5.61
C ILE A 6 27.09 -0.25 6.73
N ILE A 7 26.49 0.92 6.53
CA ILE A 7 25.57 1.54 7.49
C ILE A 7 24.14 1.52 6.91
N VAL A 8 23.21 0.88 7.63
CA VAL A 8 21.78 0.78 7.29
C VAL A 8 20.92 1.47 8.35
N GLU A 9 19.61 1.67 8.13
CA GLU A 9 18.78 2.34 9.13
C GLU A 9 18.37 1.46 10.33
N SER A 10 18.17 0.15 10.14
CA SER A 10 17.62 -0.74 11.17
C SER A 10 18.52 -1.94 11.52
N PRO A 11 18.47 -2.43 12.77
CA PRO A 11 19.21 -3.64 13.18
C PRO A 11 18.78 -4.91 12.44
N ALA A 12 17.50 -5.03 12.09
CA ALA A 12 16.99 -6.21 11.37
C ALA A 12 17.61 -6.27 9.97
N LYS A 13 17.59 -5.15 9.24
CA LYS A 13 18.27 -5.03 7.95
C LYS A 13 19.77 -5.32 8.06
N ALA A 14 20.44 -4.84 9.11
CA ALA A 14 21.86 -5.11 9.33
C ALA A 14 22.14 -6.61 9.50
N ARG A 15 21.34 -7.31 10.32
CA ARG A 15 21.44 -8.77 10.51
C ARG A 15 21.22 -9.52 9.20
N THR A 16 20.20 -9.18 8.42
CA THR A 16 19.87 -9.86 7.17
C THR A 16 20.97 -9.67 6.13
N ILE A 17 21.43 -8.43 5.90
CA ILE A 17 22.49 -8.14 4.93
C ILE A 17 23.82 -8.79 5.33
N SER A 18 24.12 -8.88 6.64
CA SER A 18 25.35 -9.53 7.13
C SER A 18 25.44 -11.00 6.70
N LYS A 19 24.31 -11.70 6.55
CA LYS A 19 24.28 -13.11 6.10
C LYS A 19 24.71 -13.27 4.63
N PHE A 20 24.69 -12.21 3.84
CA PHE A 20 25.02 -12.25 2.41
C PHE A 20 26.49 -11.99 2.11
N LEU A 21 27.20 -11.38 3.07
CA LEU A 21 28.51 -10.80 2.85
C LEU A 21 29.61 -11.60 3.55
N GLY A 22 30.81 -11.56 2.98
CA GLY A 22 31.99 -12.20 3.57
C GLY A 22 32.57 -11.41 4.74
N LYS A 23 33.64 -11.97 5.33
CA LYS A 23 34.34 -11.40 6.51
C LYS A 23 34.93 -10.00 6.29
N ASP A 24 35.07 -9.56 5.04
CA ASP A 24 35.60 -8.24 4.67
C ASP A 24 34.61 -7.09 4.89
N TYR A 25 33.34 -7.39 5.19
CA TYR A 25 32.28 -6.42 5.43
C TYR A 25 31.82 -6.47 6.90
N THR A 26 31.65 -5.30 7.49
CA THR A 26 30.89 -5.12 8.74
C THR A 26 29.63 -4.34 8.42
N VAL A 27 28.48 -4.84 8.86
CA VAL A 27 27.18 -4.17 8.67
C VAL A 27 26.67 -3.69 10.03
N THR A 28 26.30 -2.41 10.11
CA THR A 28 25.85 -1.76 11.34
C THR A 28 24.64 -0.87 11.08
N ALA A 29 23.92 -0.50 12.13
CA ALA A 29 22.68 0.28 12.02
C ALA A 29 22.83 1.68 12.63
N SER A 30 22.34 2.71 11.93
CA SER A 30 22.24 4.09 12.45
C SER A 30 21.07 4.28 13.42
N MET A 31 20.15 3.31 13.47
CA MET A 31 18.89 3.38 14.22
C MET A 31 17.99 4.53 13.71
N GLY A 32 17.94 4.75 12.40
CA GLY A 32 17.21 5.84 11.74
C GLY A 32 17.98 7.16 11.67
N HIS A 33 17.25 8.27 11.75
CA HIS A 33 17.83 9.63 11.72
C HIS A 33 18.80 9.86 12.90
N VAL A 34 19.98 10.40 12.58
CA VAL A 34 21.04 10.74 13.57
C VAL A 34 21.10 12.22 13.92
N ARG A 35 20.51 13.07 13.08
CA ARG A 35 20.41 14.52 13.25
C ARG A 35 18.97 14.96 13.05
N ASP A 36 18.58 16.05 13.70
CA ASP A 36 17.29 16.71 13.47
C ASP A 36 17.43 18.21 13.83
N LEU A 37 16.42 18.99 13.49
CA LEU A 37 16.28 20.38 13.92
C LEU A 37 16.08 20.44 15.45
N PRO A 38 16.65 21.44 16.15
CA PRO A 38 16.50 21.62 17.59
C PRO A 38 15.04 21.53 18.05
N SER A 39 14.81 20.92 19.20
CA SER A 39 13.45 20.70 19.72
C SER A 39 12.77 21.96 20.25
N SER A 40 13.54 22.96 20.69
CA SER A 40 13.05 24.15 21.39
C SER A 40 13.13 25.45 20.58
N LYS A 41 13.68 25.42 19.37
CA LYS A 41 13.84 26.58 18.49
C LYS A 41 13.27 26.29 17.11
N LEU A 42 13.04 27.33 16.31
CA LEU A 42 12.59 27.18 14.92
C LEU A 42 13.54 26.24 14.14
N GLY A 43 14.84 26.43 14.30
CA GLY A 43 15.86 25.52 13.75
C GLY A 43 16.18 25.75 12.27
N PHE A 44 15.72 26.85 11.68
CA PHE A 44 16.14 27.31 10.36
C PHE A 44 16.10 28.83 10.30
N ASP A 45 16.82 29.42 9.34
CA ASP A 45 16.92 30.86 9.15
C ASP A 45 16.13 31.32 7.90
N PRO A 46 14.92 31.92 8.07
CA PRO A 46 14.11 32.40 6.96
C PRO A 46 14.78 33.51 6.13
N GLU A 47 15.62 34.34 6.75
CA GLU A 47 16.26 35.48 6.10
C GLU A 47 17.47 35.07 5.27
N ASN A 48 18.04 33.90 5.57
CA ASN A 48 19.21 33.35 4.88
C ASN A 48 18.88 32.06 4.12
N GLY A 49 17.87 32.14 3.25
CA GLY A 49 17.52 31.06 2.32
C GLY A 49 17.02 29.78 3.00
N PHE A 50 16.38 29.89 4.17
CA PHE A 50 15.87 28.77 4.96
C PHE A 50 16.94 27.78 5.43
N ALA A 51 18.18 28.24 5.64
CA ALA A 51 19.29 27.40 6.06
C ALA A 51 18.97 26.65 7.38
N PRO A 52 18.96 25.31 7.40
CA PRO A 52 18.60 24.55 8.59
C PRO A 52 19.78 24.38 9.56
N ASP A 53 19.51 24.56 10.85
CA ASP A 53 20.42 24.25 11.94
C ASP A 53 20.13 22.83 12.44
N TYR A 54 20.98 21.87 12.07
CA TYR A 54 20.81 20.46 12.45
C TYR A 54 21.81 20.05 13.52
N GLU A 55 21.29 19.56 14.65
CA GLU A 55 22.07 19.01 15.74
C GLU A 55 22.03 17.48 15.75
N ILE A 56 23.06 16.84 16.33
CA ILE A 56 23.01 15.41 16.62
C ILE A 56 22.00 15.18 17.75
N SER A 57 20.97 14.39 17.48
CA SER A 57 19.92 14.08 18.44
C SER A 57 20.52 13.49 19.72
N LYS A 58 20.06 13.94 20.89
CA LYS A 58 20.65 13.58 22.20
C LYS A 58 20.77 12.05 22.39
N ASN A 59 19.75 11.31 21.98
CA ASN A 59 19.69 9.84 22.06
C ASN A 59 20.54 9.12 20.99
N LYS A 60 21.14 9.84 20.04
CA LYS A 60 21.97 9.28 18.95
C LYS A 60 23.46 9.53 19.11
N LYS A 61 23.87 10.35 20.09
CA LYS A 61 25.29 10.66 20.34
C LYS A 61 26.15 9.39 20.55
N LYS A 62 25.65 8.42 21.31
CA LYS A 62 26.34 7.14 21.55
C LYS A 62 26.52 6.36 20.25
N THR A 63 25.46 6.18 19.47
CA THR A 63 25.50 5.50 18.16
C THR A 63 26.48 6.18 17.20
N VAL A 64 26.45 7.51 17.08
CA VAL A 64 27.40 8.24 16.24
C VAL A 64 28.84 8.06 16.71
N SER A 65 29.08 8.07 18.02
CA SER A 65 30.42 7.83 18.57
C SER A 65 30.91 6.40 18.28
N GLU A 66 30.04 5.40 18.37
CA GLU A 66 30.38 4.00 18.08
C GLU A 66 30.67 3.80 16.59
N LEU A 67 29.89 4.42 15.71
CA LEU A 67 30.13 4.39 14.26
C LEU A 67 31.48 5.05 13.92
N LYS A 68 31.81 6.20 14.51
CA LYS A 68 33.11 6.86 14.30
C LYS A 68 34.29 5.98 14.70
N LYS A 69 34.18 5.21 15.78
CA LYS A 69 35.23 4.30 16.24
C LYS A 69 35.51 3.14 15.26
N GLN A 70 34.56 2.81 14.39
CA GLN A 70 34.71 1.77 13.37
C GLN A 70 35.29 2.30 12.06
N ILE A 71 35.53 3.62 11.95
CA ILE A 71 35.99 4.27 10.72
C ILE A 71 37.40 4.81 10.94
N ASP A 72 38.38 4.18 10.30
CA ASP A 72 39.74 4.69 10.17
C ASP A 72 39.98 5.29 8.78
N LYS A 73 41.25 5.58 8.44
CA LYS A 73 41.65 6.17 7.16
C LYS A 73 41.46 5.23 5.96
N ASP A 74 41.53 3.92 6.17
CA ASP A 74 41.53 2.89 5.11
C ASP A 74 40.15 2.24 4.96
N THR A 75 39.23 2.51 5.89
CA THR A 75 37.84 2.03 5.88
C THR A 75 37.05 2.63 4.70
N ILE A 76 36.48 1.78 3.85
CA ILE A 76 35.52 2.17 2.82
C ILE A 76 34.12 2.15 3.42
N VAL A 77 33.41 3.28 3.38
CA VAL A 77 32.06 3.41 3.95
C VAL A 77 31.01 3.30 2.85
N TYR A 78 30.03 2.43 3.07
CA TYR A 78 28.83 2.27 2.26
C TYR A 78 27.60 2.75 3.04
N LEU A 79 26.79 3.58 2.42
CA LEU A 79 25.49 4.00 2.94
C LEU A 79 24.40 3.21 2.22
N ALA A 80 23.64 2.42 2.98
CA ALA A 80 22.70 1.42 2.50
C ALA A 80 21.30 1.64 3.09
N THR A 81 20.90 2.91 3.22
CA THR A 81 19.55 3.29 3.66
C THR A 81 18.52 3.01 2.57
N ASP A 82 17.25 2.98 2.95
CA ASP A 82 16.12 2.91 2.00
C ASP A 82 16.25 3.88 0.81
N GLU A 83 15.70 3.49 -0.33
CA GLU A 83 15.69 4.29 -1.56
C GLU A 83 14.48 5.23 -1.62
N ASP A 84 14.18 5.92 -0.53
CA ASP A 84 13.25 7.03 -0.54
C ASP A 84 13.97 8.31 -0.12
N ARG A 85 13.29 9.46 -0.25
CA ARG A 85 13.84 10.74 0.18
C ARG A 85 14.25 10.75 1.67
N GLU A 86 13.60 9.94 2.52
CA GLU A 86 13.93 9.85 3.94
C GLU A 86 15.26 9.11 4.13
N GLY A 87 15.45 7.97 3.47
CA GLY A 87 16.71 7.25 3.45
C GLY A 87 17.84 8.09 2.88
N GLU A 88 17.60 8.83 1.80
CA GLU A 88 18.61 9.73 1.23
C GLU A 88 19.02 10.83 2.21
N ALA A 89 18.06 11.43 2.93
CA ALA A 89 18.35 12.40 3.98
C ALA A 89 19.10 11.79 5.17
N ILE A 90 18.79 10.55 5.57
CA ILE A 90 19.55 9.82 6.61
C ILE A 90 21.01 9.65 6.17
N SER A 91 21.23 9.21 4.92
CA SER A 91 22.56 9.08 4.32
C SER A 91 23.32 10.41 4.35
N TRP A 92 22.69 11.50 3.93
CA TRP A 92 23.28 12.84 3.99
C TRP A 92 23.61 13.30 5.42
N HIS A 93 22.72 13.05 6.38
CA HIS A 93 22.95 13.35 7.79
C HIS A 93 24.10 12.54 8.38
N LEU A 94 24.26 11.27 7.98
CA LEU A 94 25.38 10.42 8.38
C LEU A 94 26.71 10.97 7.87
N LEU A 95 26.79 11.42 6.61
CA LEU A 95 28.01 12.04 6.06
C LEU A 95 28.49 13.21 6.93
N ALA A 96 27.55 14.08 7.33
CA ALA A 96 27.87 15.21 8.18
C ALA A 96 28.19 14.80 9.63
N ALA A 97 27.38 13.93 10.24
CA ALA A 97 27.54 13.52 11.64
C ALA A 97 28.86 12.76 11.87
N LEU A 98 29.27 11.93 10.90
CA LEU A 98 30.48 11.12 10.94
C LEU A 98 31.72 11.88 10.46
N GLY A 99 31.58 13.09 9.90
CA GLY A 99 32.70 13.89 9.39
C GLY A 99 33.27 13.36 8.06
N LEU A 100 32.43 12.76 7.22
CA LEU A 100 32.83 12.07 5.98
C LEU A 100 32.66 12.92 4.71
N LYS A 101 32.24 14.20 4.82
CA LYS A 101 31.95 15.07 3.65
C LYS A 101 33.08 15.19 2.63
N LYS A 102 34.35 15.05 3.07
CA LYS A 102 35.54 15.18 2.21
C LYS A 102 36.13 13.83 1.79
N ARG A 103 35.45 12.71 2.09
CA ARG A 103 35.93 11.36 1.79
C ARG A 103 35.00 10.70 0.76
N PRO A 104 35.54 9.84 -0.12
CA PRO A 104 34.70 9.04 -1.00
C PRO A 104 33.84 8.07 -0.17
N VAL A 105 32.52 8.22 -0.27
CA VAL A 105 31.53 7.34 0.36
C VAL A 105 30.64 6.78 -0.73
N LYS A 106 30.29 5.49 -0.62
CA LYS A 106 29.51 4.78 -1.64
C LYS A 106 28.06 4.67 -1.21
N ARG A 107 27.11 5.25 -1.95
CA ARG A 107 25.67 5.07 -1.70
C ARG A 107 25.18 3.87 -2.52
N ILE A 108 24.63 2.86 -1.85
CA ILE A 108 24.05 1.67 -2.50
C ILE A 108 22.56 1.65 -2.28
N VAL A 109 21.79 1.32 -3.32
CA VAL A 109 20.32 1.28 -3.30
C VAL A 109 19.80 -0.08 -3.76
N PHE A 110 18.64 -0.48 -3.24
CA PHE A 110 18.00 -1.75 -3.57
C PHE A 110 16.52 -1.73 -3.17
N HIS A 111 15.68 -2.34 -4.00
CA HIS A 111 14.24 -2.42 -3.76
C HIS A 111 13.81 -3.73 -3.04
N GLU A 112 14.73 -4.66 -2.88
CA GLU A 112 14.53 -5.93 -2.18
C GLU A 112 15.81 -6.35 -1.46
N ILE A 113 15.67 -7.11 -0.37
CA ILE A 113 16.81 -7.59 0.42
C ILE A 113 17.05 -9.05 0.08
N THR A 114 17.72 -9.26 -1.05
CA THR A 114 18.15 -10.57 -1.55
C THR A 114 19.67 -10.55 -1.76
N LYS A 115 20.33 -11.71 -1.65
CA LYS A 115 21.78 -11.81 -1.88
C LYS A 115 22.19 -11.24 -3.26
N PRO A 116 21.51 -11.56 -4.38
CA PRO A 116 21.83 -10.97 -5.68
C PRO A 116 21.68 -9.44 -5.71
N ALA A 117 20.57 -8.90 -5.18
CA ALA A 117 20.32 -7.46 -5.18
C ALA A 117 21.39 -6.69 -4.40
N ILE A 118 21.76 -7.18 -3.22
CA ILE A 118 22.80 -6.53 -2.39
C ILE A 118 24.18 -6.59 -3.05
N LEU A 119 24.56 -7.73 -3.64
CA LEU A 119 25.83 -7.85 -4.35
C LEU A 119 25.88 -6.98 -5.61
N ASN A 120 24.75 -6.84 -6.31
CA ASN A 120 24.65 -5.92 -7.45
C ASN A 120 24.77 -4.45 -7.01
N ALA A 121 24.11 -4.07 -5.91
CA ALA A 121 24.18 -2.72 -5.36
C ALA A 121 25.61 -2.34 -4.92
N LEU A 122 26.37 -3.29 -4.35
CA LEU A 122 27.77 -3.08 -3.99
C LEU A 122 28.70 -2.86 -5.19
N LYS A 123 28.38 -3.45 -6.36
CA LYS A 123 29.13 -3.26 -7.60
C LYS A 123 28.81 -1.94 -8.28
N ASN A 124 27.61 -1.40 -8.09
CA ASN A 124 27.11 -0.20 -8.75
C ASN A 124 26.73 0.90 -7.73
N PRO A 125 27.68 1.38 -6.91
CA PRO A 125 27.39 2.49 -6.00
C PRO A 125 27.18 3.78 -6.78
N ARG A 126 26.33 4.65 -6.24
CA ARG A 126 26.15 6.03 -6.69
C ARG A 126 26.59 7.01 -5.61
N GLU A 127 26.50 8.30 -5.91
CA GLU A 127 26.60 9.36 -4.90
C GLU A 127 25.24 9.59 -4.23
N VAL A 128 25.26 10.33 -3.11
CA VAL A 128 24.04 10.79 -2.46
C VAL A 128 23.37 11.83 -3.37
N ASP A 129 22.08 11.63 -3.64
CA ASP A 129 21.29 12.50 -4.50
C ASP A 129 20.85 13.74 -3.71
N GLN A 130 21.48 14.87 -4.01
CA GLN A 130 21.19 16.13 -3.33
C GLN A 130 19.76 16.64 -3.62
N GLN A 131 19.15 16.33 -4.76
CA GLN A 131 17.78 16.76 -5.05
C GLN A 131 16.76 16.04 -4.16
N LEU A 132 16.96 14.74 -3.92
CA LEU A 132 16.14 13.98 -2.97
C LEU A 132 16.31 14.48 -1.53
N VAL A 133 17.55 14.80 -1.16
CA VAL A 133 17.86 15.42 0.15
C VAL A 133 17.14 16.75 0.27
N ASP A 134 17.29 17.66 -0.69
CA ASP A 134 16.68 18.99 -0.68
C ASP A 134 15.14 18.89 -0.61
N ALA A 135 14.53 17.94 -1.34
CA ALA A 135 13.10 17.67 -1.26
C ALA A 135 12.66 17.23 0.15
N GLN A 136 13.46 16.42 0.84
CA GLN A 136 13.20 16.02 2.22
C GLN A 136 13.39 17.19 3.19
N GLN A 137 14.46 17.97 3.03
CA GLN A 137 14.75 19.14 3.87
C GLN A 137 13.66 20.21 3.72
N ALA A 138 13.24 20.53 2.49
CA ALA A 138 12.15 21.46 2.22
C ALA A 138 10.85 21.02 2.90
N ARG A 139 10.52 19.72 2.83
CA ARG A 139 9.37 19.16 3.57
C ARG A 139 9.54 19.35 5.09
N ARG A 140 10.73 19.04 5.64
CA ARG A 140 11.00 19.14 7.07
C ARG A 140 10.87 20.57 7.58
N ILE A 141 11.39 21.54 6.83
CA ILE A 141 11.29 22.98 7.12
C ILE A 141 9.84 23.44 7.03
N LEU A 142 9.12 23.07 5.98
CA LEU A 142 7.71 23.45 5.81
C LEU A 142 6.83 22.93 6.96
N ASP A 143 7.01 21.66 7.34
CA ASP A 143 6.25 21.07 8.44
C ASP A 143 6.62 21.74 9.79
N ARG A 144 7.88 22.14 9.97
CA ARG A 144 8.35 22.90 11.14
C ARG A 144 7.74 24.30 11.19
N ALA A 145 7.75 25.03 10.08
CA ALA A 145 7.21 26.38 9.98
C ALA A 145 5.72 26.41 10.37
N VAL A 146 4.91 25.53 9.75
CA VAL A 146 3.46 25.46 10.05
C VAL A 146 3.22 25.06 11.51
N GLY A 147 3.96 24.07 12.02
CA GLY A 147 3.78 23.60 13.39
C GLY A 147 4.16 24.65 14.44
N TYR A 148 5.29 25.34 14.24
CA TYR A 148 5.81 26.33 15.19
C TYR A 148 4.95 27.60 15.24
N GLU A 149 4.49 28.08 14.09
CA GLU A 149 3.67 29.30 14.00
C GLU A 149 2.22 29.08 14.43
N LEU A 150 1.58 27.98 13.99
CA LEU A 150 0.13 27.81 14.19
C LEU A 150 -0.26 27.09 15.48
N SER A 151 0.58 26.20 16.03
CA SER A 151 0.21 25.47 17.26
C SER A 151 -0.02 26.39 18.47
N PRO A 152 0.80 27.43 18.72
CA PRO A 152 0.55 28.38 19.80
C PRO A 152 -0.79 29.12 19.65
N LEU A 153 -1.22 29.40 18.41
CA LEU A 153 -2.52 30.01 18.16
C LEU A 153 -3.67 29.07 18.55
N LEU A 154 -3.57 27.78 18.21
CA LEU A 154 -4.54 26.75 18.62
C LEU A 154 -4.61 26.62 20.15
N TRP A 155 -3.48 26.73 20.85
CA TRP A 155 -3.44 26.69 22.31
C TRP A 155 -4.18 27.87 22.94
N LYS A 156 -3.99 29.07 22.39
CA LYS A 156 -4.65 30.30 22.86
C LYS A 156 -6.15 30.32 22.56
N LYS A 157 -6.57 29.75 21.42
CA LYS A 157 -7.95 29.89 20.91
C LYS A 157 -8.85 28.68 21.15
N ILE A 158 -8.27 27.49 21.37
CA ILE A 158 -9.04 26.24 21.48
C ILE A 158 -8.65 25.49 22.76
N LYS A 159 -7.44 24.90 22.80
CA LYS A 159 -6.97 24.12 23.96
C LYS A 159 -5.45 23.95 23.92
N PRO A 160 -4.74 24.08 25.06
CA PRO A 160 -3.32 23.75 25.16
C PRO A 160 -3.02 22.31 24.74
N GLY A 161 -1.87 22.11 24.09
CA GLY A 161 -1.38 20.79 23.68
C GLY A 161 -1.88 20.28 22.32
N LEU A 162 -2.67 21.07 21.59
CA LEU A 162 -3.07 20.75 20.21
C LEU A 162 -1.92 20.94 19.21
N SER A 163 -1.86 20.13 18.17
CA SER A 163 -0.87 20.28 17.09
C SER A 163 -1.51 20.86 15.83
N ALA A 164 -0.84 21.85 15.24
CA ALA A 164 -1.09 22.26 13.86
C ALA A 164 -0.18 21.48 12.92
N GLY A 165 -0.73 20.97 11.82
CA GLY A 165 0.05 20.26 10.83
C GLY A 165 -0.60 20.36 9.47
N ARG A 166 0.16 20.78 8.45
CA ARG A 166 -0.36 21.05 7.11
C ARG A 166 -1.16 19.88 6.51
N VAL A 167 -0.68 18.66 6.68
CA VAL A 167 -1.39 17.44 6.20
C VAL A 167 -2.43 16.96 7.21
N GLN A 168 -2.09 16.95 8.51
CA GLN A 168 -2.99 16.48 9.57
C GLN A 168 -4.30 17.28 9.61
N SER A 169 -4.21 18.61 9.55
CA SER A 169 -5.38 19.49 9.64
C SER A 169 -6.33 19.30 8.46
N VAL A 170 -5.82 19.06 7.24
CA VAL A 170 -6.65 18.74 6.06
C VAL A 170 -7.33 17.38 6.21
N SER A 171 -6.61 16.36 6.71
CA SER A 171 -7.22 15.05 6.97
C SER A 171 -8.35 15.12 7.99
N VAL A 172 -8.17 15.89 9.08
CA VAL A 172 -9.24 16.14 10.07
C VAL A 172 -10.40 16.90 9.43
N TYR A 173 -10.10 17.89 8.58
CA TYR A 173 -11.12 18.66 7.87
C TYR A 173 -12.04 17.77 7.01
N ILE A 174 -11.48 16.82 6.25
CA ILE A 174 -12.26 15.87 5.44
C ILE A 174 -13.26 15.07 6.31
N LEU A 175 -12.82 14.62 7.49
CA LEU A 175 -13.70 13.88 8.42
C LEU A 175 -14.81 14.77 8.97
N VAL A 176 -14.49 16.01 9.32
CA VAL A 176 -15.46 16.99 9.82
C VAL A 176 -16.49 17.35 8.76
N GLU A 177 -16.09 17.51 7.50
CA GLU A 177 -17.02 17.77 6.39
C GLU A 177 -17.97 16.59 6.18
N ARG A 178 -17.46 15.36 6.19
CA ARG A 178 -18.32 14.16 6.11
C ARG A 178 -19.31 14.09 7.27
N GLU A 179 -18.88 14.40 8.48
CA GLU A 179 -19.78 14.43 9.64
C GLU A 179 -20.85 15.53 9.51
N ARG A 180 -20.50 16.69 8.96
CA ARG A 180 -21.46 17.76 8.65
C ARG A 180 -22.47 17.35 7.59
N GLU A 181 -22.04 16.63 6.55
CA GLU A 181 -22.94 16.03 5.55
C GLU A 181 -23.94 15.08 6.21
N ILE A 182 -23.46 14.18 7.07
CA ILE A 182 -24.30 13.20 7.79
C ILE A 182 -25.33 13.90 8.68
N ARG A 183 -24.93 14.95 9.42
CA ARG A 183 -25.85 15.71 10.30
C ARG A 183 -26.88 16.55 9.55
N LYS A 184 -26.54 17.00 8.35
CA LYS A 184 -27.45 17.75 7.46
C LYS A 184 -28.38 16.83 6.67
N PHE A 185 -28.11 15.53 6.64
CA PHE A 185 -28.92 14.57 5.91
C PHE A 185 -30.30 14.47 6.57
N ILE A 186 -31.34 14.81 5.81
CA ILE A 186 -32.75 14.63 6.20
C ILE A 186 -33.21 13.32 5.56
N PRO A 187 -33.46 12.25 6.34
CA PRO A 187 -33.96 11.00 5.79
C PRO A 187 -35.34 11.19 5.15
N GLU A 188 -35.49 10.69 3.93
CA GLU A 188 -36.79 10.61 3.25
C GLU A 188 -37.30 9.18 3.28
N GLU A 189 -38.59 9.02 3.59
CA GLU A 189 -39.26 7.73 3.54
C GLU A 189 -39.38 7.25 2.10
N TYR A 190 -39.03 5.98 1.87
CA TYR A 190 -39.28 5.31 0.60
C TYR A 190 -39.50 3.82 0.86
N TRP A 191 -40.29 3.20 0.00
CA TRP A 191 -40.63 1.79 0.10
C TRP A 191 -40.05 1.02 -1.07
N ARG A 192 -39.56 -0.19 -0.79
CA ARG A 192 -39.14 -1.16 -1.81
C ARG A 192 -40.14 -2.28 -1.84
N ILE A 193 -40.71 -2.53 -3.01
CA ILE A 193 -41.63 -3.64 -3.22
C ILE A 193 -40.83 -4.80 -3.83
N ARG A 194 -40.84 -5.93 -3.12
CA ARG A 194 -40.18 -7.15 -3.53
C ARG A 194 -41.20 -8.25 -3.73
N ALA A 195 -40.96 -9.10 -4.71
CA ALA A 195 -41.72 -10.32 -4.92
C ALA A 195 -40.76 -11.50 -4.83
N ASP A 196 -41.06 -12.41 -3.92
CA ASP A 196 -40.30 -13.65 -3.69
C ASP A 196 -40.90 -14.77 -4.52
N PHE A 197 -40.06 -15.41 -5.33
CA PHE A 197 -40.36 -16.62 -6.09
C PHE A 197 -39.64 -17.81 -5.46
N SER A 198 -39.91 -19.03 -5.95
CA SER A 198 -39.29 -20.27 -5.44
C SER A 198 -37.77 -20.18 -5.32
N ASP A 199 -37.10 -19.59 -6.31
CA ASP A 199 -35.63 -19.64 -6.44
C ASP A 199 -34.95 -18.26 -6.39
N PHE A 200 -35.72 -17.16 -6.40
CA PHE A 200 -35.16 -15.82 -6.46
C PHE A 200 -36.12 -14.74 -5.98
N THR A 201 -35.58 -13.58 -5.61
CA THR A 201 -36.35 -12.37 -5.33
C THR A 201 -36.22 -11.37 -6.47
N SER A 202 -37.31 -10.70 -6.80
CA SER A 202 -37.33 -9.55 -7.71
C SER A 202 -37.72 -8.27 -6.98
N GLU A 203 -37.31 -7.11 -7.50
CA GLU A 203 -37.67 -5.79 -6.95
C GLU A 203 -38.36 -4.94 -8.02
N LEU A 204 -39.42 -4.23 -7.63
CA LEU A 204 -40.13 -3.29 -8.52
C LEU A 204 -39.17 -2.18 -8.98
N LYS A 205 -39.02 -2.03 -10.29
CA LYS A 205 -38.20 -0.96 -10.89
C LYS A 205 -38.99 0.06 -11.68
N LYS A 206 -40.11 -0.33 -12.30
CA LYS A 206 -41.00 0.60 -12.98
C LYS A 206 -42.45 0.39 -12.62
N LEU A 207 -43.20 1.48 -12.59
CA LEU A 207 -44.65 1.52 -12.47
C LEU A 207 -45.19 2.35 -13.64
N ALA A 208 -46.11 1.78 -14.43
CA ALA A 208 -46.67 2.37 -15.63
C ALA A 208 -45.59 2.95 -16.59
N GLY A 209 -44.50 2.20 -16.79
CA GLY A 209 -43.39 2.56 -17.68
C GLY A 209 -42.37 3.57 -17.12
N LYS A 210 -42.63 4.19 -15.96
CA LYS A 210 -41.73 5.16 -15.31
C LYS A 210 -40.98 4.53 -14.13
N PRO A 211 -39.78 5.01 -13.75
CA PRO A 211 -39.10 4.54 -12.55
C PRO A 211 -40.03 4.57 -11.33
N ALA A 212 -40.14 3.45 -10.63
CA ALA A 212 -41.03 3.35 -9.48
C ALA A 212 -40.56 4.30 -8.37
N LYS A 213 -41.48 5.13 -7.87
CA LYS A 213 -41.29 6.00 -6.71
C LYS A 213 -42.39 5.70 -5.71
N VAL A 214 -42.09 4.91 -4.70
CA VAL A 214 -43.03 4.55 -3.64
C VAL A 214 -42.60 5.31 -2.40
N VAL A 215 -43.33 6.38 -2.06
CA VAL A 215 -42.91 7.38 -1.06
C VAL A 215 -43.54 7.15 0.32
N ASN A 216 -44.49 6.23 0.44
CA ASN A 216 -45.18 5.92 1.69
C ASN A 216 -45.83 4.53 1.65
N GLU A 217 -46.30 4.07 2.82
CA GLU A 217 -46.96 2.79 3.02
C GLU A 217 -48.23 2.64 2.15
N LYS A 218 -49.06 3.69 2.07
CA LYS A 218 -50.30 3.66 1.28
C LYS A 218 -50.03 3.29 -0.18
N GLY A 219 -49.06 3.96 -0.81
CA GLY A 219 -48.66 3.66 -2.19
C GLY A 219 -48.07 2.26 -2.34
N ALA A 220 -47.37 1.76 -1.31
CA ALA A 220 -46.85 0.39 -1.31
C ALA A 220 -47.99 -0.65 -1.29
N LEU A 221 -48.98 -0.46 -0.42
CA LEU A 221 -50.14 -1.34 -0.27
C LEU A 221 -51.05 -1.32 -1.52
N GLU A 222 -51.22 -0.16 -2.17
CA GLU A 222 -51.96 -0.05 -3.43
C GLU A 222 -51.30 -0.87 -4.54
N ILE A 223 -49.97 -0.81 -4.66
CA ILE A 223 -49.23 -1.60 -5.63
C ILE A 223 -49.27 -3.08 -5.28
N GLU A 224 -49.12 -3.44 -4.00
CA GLU A 224 -49.24 -4.83 -3.54
C GLU A 224 -50.61 -5.41 -3.88
N ALA A 225 -51.69 -4.66 -3.63
CA ALA A 225 -53.05 -5.07 -3.96
C ALA A 225 -53.23 -5.30 -5.48
N SER A 226 -52.71 -4.40 -6.32
CA SER A 226 -52.74 -4.59 -7.78
C SER A 226 -51.95 -5.84 -8.21
N VAL A 227 -50.76 -6.05 -7.63
CA VAL A 227 -49.91 -7.20 -7.94
C VAL A 227 -50.57 -8.51 -7.53
N LYS A 228 -51.26 -8.57 -6.38
CA LYS A 228 -52.00 -9.76 -5.93
C LYS A 228 -53.22 -10.11 -6.80
N GLN A 229 -53.73 -9.15 -7.57
CA GLN A 229 -54.85 -9.37 -8.50
C GLN A 229 -54.41 -9.89 -9.87
N GLY A 230 -53.11 -9.83 -10.20
CA GLY A 230 -52.58 -10.25 -11.49
C GLY A 230 -51.52 -11.34 -11.37
N ASP A 231 -51.23 -11.99 -12.49
CA ASP A 231 -50.15 -12.98 -12.57
C ASP A 231 -48.79 -12.30 -12.76
N PHE A 232 -47.74 -12.96 -12.28
CA PHE A 232 -46.36 -12.62 -12.62
C PHE A 232 -45.98 -13.30 -13.93
N VAL A 233 -45.64 -12.51 -14.96
CA VAL A 233 -45.25 -13.02 -16.28
C VAL A 233 -43.84 -12.58 -16.61
N VAL A 234 -42.97 -13.54 -16.91
CA VAL A 234 -41.64 -13.24 -17.44
C VAL A 234 -41.78 -12.65 -18.83
N ASN A 235 -41.44 -11.38 -18.97
CA ASN A 235 -41.51 -10.65 -20.23
C ASN A 235 -40.21 -10.75 -21.02
N GLU A 236 -39.07 -10.77 -20.32
CA GLU A 236 -37.76 -10.79 -20.97
C GLU A 236 -36.72 -11.46 -20.07
N VAL A 237 -35.89 -12.30 -20.70
CA VAL A 237 -34.70 -12.89 -20.09
C VAL A 237 -33.50 -12.43 -20.89
N GLU A 238 -32.64 -11.64 -20.25
CA GLU A 238 -31.43 -11.13 -20.87
C GLU A 238 -30.20 -11.74 -20.20
N GLU A 239 -29.38 -12.46 -20.95
CA GLU A 239 -28.09 -12.98 -20.48
C GLU A 239 -26.94 -12.29 -21.21
N ARG A 240 -25.98 -11.74 -20.44
CA ARG A 240 -24.79 -11.10 -20.98
C ARG A 240 -23.53 -11.67 -20.34
N MET A 241 -22.56 -12.01 -21.17
CA MET A 241 -21.21 -12.37 -20.74
C MET A 241 -20.39 -11.11 -20.44
N THR A 242 -19.78 -11.07 -19.26
CA THR A 242 -18.94 -9.96 -18.82
C THR A 242 -17.62 -10.46 -18.27
N ASN A 243 -16.54 -9.74 -18.55
CA ASN A 243 -15.22 -10.07 -18.03
C ASN A 243 -14.88 -9.14 -16.85
N ARG A 244 -14.55 -9.73 -15.70
CA ARG A 244 -13.97 -9.00 -14.57
C ARG A 244 -12.45 -9.16 -14.64
N LYS A 245 -11.74 -8.04 -14.77
CA LYS A 245 -10.28 -8.02 -14.75
C LYS A 245 -9.77 -7.97 -13.30
N PRO A 246 -8.62 -8.57 -13.00
CA PRO A 246 -7.98 -8.40 -11.70
C PRO A 246 -7.50 -6.96 -11.51
N GLY A 247 -7.33 -6.57 -10.26
CA GLY A 247 -6.69 -5.31 -9.92
C GLY A 247 -5.16 -5.37 -10.09
N ALA A 248 -4.54 -4.19 -10.13
CA ALA A 248 -3.09 -4.06 -10.19
C ALA A 248 -2.38 -4.62 -8.94
N PRO A 249 -1.08 -4.95 -9.04
CA PRO A 249 -0.22 -5.21 -7.89
C PRO A 249 -0.28 -4.10 -6.84
N PHE A 250 0.19 -4.40 -5.63
CA PHE A 250 0.05 -3.46 -4.52
C PHE A 250 0.99 -2.26 -4.63
N THR A 251 0.43 -1.09 -4.39
CA THR A 251 1.13 0.11 -3.92
C THR A 251 0.99 0.23 -2.40
N THR A 252 1.67 1.19 -1.78
CA THR A 252 1.49 1.50 -0.35
C THR A 252 0.04 1.83 0.02
N SER A 253 -0.66 2.60 -0.81
CA SER A 253 -2.04 2.99 -0.50
C SER A 253 -3.01 1.82 -0.63
N THR A 254 -2.81 0.95 -1.62
CA THR A 254 -3.72 -0.16 -1.89
C THR A 254 -3.50 -1.34 -0.95
N ILE A 255 -2.26 -1.62 -0.52
CA ILE A 255 -2.02 -2.64 0.52
C ILE A 255 -2.63 -2.21 1.86
N GLN A 256 -2.56 -0.92 2.20
CA GLN A 256 -3.17 -0.39 3.43
C GLN A 256 -4.69 -0.52 3.42
N GLN A 257 -5.34 -0.19 2.29
CA GLN A 257 -6.79 -0.33 2.13
C GLN A 257 -7.22 -1.80 2.20
N GLU A 258 -6.59 -2.68 1.43
CA GLU A 258 -6.96 -4.10 1.38
C GLU A 258 -6.65 -4.81 2.71
N ALA A 259 -5.54 -4.49 3.39
CA ALA A 259 -5.25 -5.03 4.71
C ALA A 259 -6.24 -4.55 5.78
N SER A 260 -6.75 -3.32 5.67
CA SER A 260 -7.80 -2.82 6.56
C SER A 260 -9.10 -3.60 6.36
N VAL A 261 -9.55 -3.77 5.11
CA VAL A 261 -10.81 -4.45 4.78
C VAL A 261 -10.73 -5.95 5.05
N LYS A 262 -9.65 -6.63 4.62
CA LYS A 262 -9.54 -8.09 4.65
C LYS A 262 -8.89 -8.64 5.92
N LEU A 263 -7.98 -7.88 6.54
CA LEU A 263 -7.23 -8.35 7.70
C LEU A 263 -7.61 -7.63 9.00
N GLY A 264 -8.34 -6.52 8.93
CA GLY A 264 -8.66 -5.68 10.09
C GLY A 264 -7.44 -4.89 10.59
N TYR A 265 -6.42 -4.67 9.76
CA TYR A 265 -5.21 -3.95 10.17
C TYR A 265 -5.38 -2.45 10.05
N SER A 266 -4.92 -1.72 11.08
CA SER A 266 -4.70 -0.30 10.93
C SER A 266 -3.56 -0.03 9.96
N VAL A 267 -3.55 1.16 9.35
CA VAL A 267 -2.45 1.60 8.46
C VAL A 267 -1.08 1.41 9.12
N LYS A 268 -0.96 1.79 10.41
CA LYS A 268 0.28 1.63 11.18
C LYS A 268 0.69 0.16 11.30
N ARG A 269 -0.25 -0.74 11.64
CA ARG A 269 0.04 -2.17 11.78
C ARG A 269 0.49 -2.76 10.45
N THR A 270 -0.20 -2.45 9.35
CA THR A 270 0.18 -2.88 8.00
C THR A 270 1.61 -2.48 7.66
N MET A 271 1.99 -1.23 7.90
CA MET A 271 3.35 -0.77 7.57
C MET A 271 4.44 -1.37 8.46
N VAL A 272 4.16 -1.61 9.75
CA VAL A 272 5.11 -2.30 10.64
C VAL A 272 5.36 -3.74 10.16
N VAL A 273 4.29 -4.47 9.83
CA VAL A 273 4.40 -5.86 9.37
C VAL A 273 5.07 -5.91 8.00
N ALA A 274 4.74 -4.99 7.08
CA ALA A 274 5.39 -4.90 5.78
C ALA A 274 6.90 -4.59 5.90
N GLN A 275 7.30 -3.70 6.81
CA GLN A 275 8.72 -3.45 7.10
C GLN A 275 9.41 -4.73 7.56
N GLN A 276 8.81 -5.49 8.48
CA GLN A 276 9.39 -6.75 8.95
C GLN A 276 9.54 -7.78 7.83
N LEU A 277 8.54 -7.86 6.93
CA LEU A 277 8.60 -8.72 5.77
C LEU A 277 9.71 -8.29 4.80
N TYR A 278 9.87 -7.00 4.53
CA TYR A 278 10.93 -6.45 3.68
C TYR A 278 12.33 -6.64 4.29
N GLU A 279 12.47 -6.44 5.61
CA GLU A 279 13.77 -6.51 6.31
C GLU A 279 14.25 -7.93 6.61
N GLY A 280 13.38 -8.94 6.49
CA GLY A 280 13.72 -10.32 6.81
C GLY A 280 13.68 -10.63 8.30
N ASN A 281 12.74 -10.05 9.05
CA ASN A 281 12.63 -10.25 10.50
C ASN A 281 11.90 -11.56 10.86
N PHE A 282 12.47 -12.69 10.41
CA PHE A 282 12.02 -14.07 10.61
C PHE A 282 13.18 -15.04 10.31
N GLU A 283 13.01 -16.32 10.63
CA GLU A 283 14.01 -17.37 10.38
C GLU A 283 13.38 -18.53 9.61
N ILE A 284 13.71 -18.63 8.32
CA ILE A 284 13.30 -19.72 7.43
C ILE A 284 14.56 -20.55 7.10
N PRO A 285 14.53 -21.89 7.28
CA PRO A 285 15.65 -22.76 6.91
C PRO A 285 16.11 -22.51 5.47
N ASP A 286 17.42 -22.45 5.27
CA ASP A 286 18.07 -22.27 3.96
C ASP A 286 17.68 -20.99 3.19
N TYR A 287 16.98 -20.06 3.84
CA TYR A 287 16.60 -18.77 3.28
C TYR A 287 17.12 -17.61 4.11
N SER A 288 17.57 -16.56 3.43
CA SER A 288 17.95 -15.30 4.06
C SER A 288 17.55 -14.15 3.15
N GLY A 289 16.81 -13.20 3.69
CA GLY A 289 16.30 -12.06 2.93
C GLY A 289 14.93 -11.59 3.39
N GLY A 290 14.44 -10.53 2.77
CA GLY A 290 13.05 -10.09 2.89
C GLY A 290 12.12 -11.02 2.10
N LEU A 291 10.85 -11.10 2.45
CA LEU A 291 9.84 -11.83 1.66
C LEU A 291 9.13 -10.95 0.64
N ILE A 292 9.16 -9.63 0.80
CA ILE A 292 8.53 -8.68 -0.11
C ILE A 292 9.51 -7.59 -0.56
N THR A 293 9.20 -6.97 -1.69
CA THR A 293 9.85 -5.72 -2.15
C THR A 293 9.50 -4.53 -1.24
N TYR A 294 10.17 -3.41 -1.47
CA TYR A 294 10.03 -2.20 -0.66
C TYR A 294 8.57 -1.71 -0.59
N MET A 295 8.06 -1.54 0.64
CA MET A 295 6.64 -1.30 0.89
C MET A 295 6.21 0.17 0.77
N ARG A 296 7.13 1.09 0.49
CA ARG A 296 6.85 2.51 0.24
C ARG A 296 7.04 2.81 -1.24
N THR A 297 5.99 2.59 -2.01
CA THR A 297 5.98 2.68 -3.47
C THR A 297 4.58 3.10 -3.93
N ASP A 298 4.54 3.97 -4.93
CA ASP A 298 3.35 4.30 -5.70
C ASP A 298 3.28 3.53 -7.04
N SER A 299 4.28 2.68 -7.29
CA SER A 299 4.39 1.90 -8.52
C SER A 299 3.54 0.64 -8.50
N VAL A 300 2.94 0.34 -9.65
CA VAL A 300 2.21 -0.90 -9.92
C VAL A 300 2.96 -1.84 -10.87
N VAL A 301 4.17 -1.45 -11.27
CA VAL A 301 4.99 -2.19 -12.23
C VAL A 301 5.62 -3.41 -11.57
N LEU A 302 5.73 -4.51 -12.32
CA LEU A 302 6.47 -5.71 -11.93
C LEU A 302 7.67 -5.87 -12.86
N ALA A 303 8.80 -6.32 -12.32
CA ALA A 303 9.99 -6.69 -13.05
C ALA A 303 9.74 -7.96 -13.88
N GLU A 304 10.47 -8.12 -14.98
CA GLU A 304 10.34 -9.26 -15.90
C GLU A 304 10.50 -10.61 -15.20
N GLN A 305 11.41 -10.70 -14.23
CA GLN A 305 11.60 -11.90 -13.41
C GLN A 305 10.33 -12.25 -12.63
N ALA A 306 9.65 -11.26 -12.04
CA ALA A 306 8.43 -11.49 -11.28
C ALA A 306 7.25 -11.90 -12.17
N LEU A 307 7.19 -11.35 -13.40
CA LEU A 307 6.21 -11.77 -14.41
C LEU A 307 6.41 -13.23 -14.83
N THR A 308 7.66 -13.63 -15.03
CA THR A 308 8.03 -15.01 -15.38
C THR A 308 7.68 -15.98 -14.26
N GLN A 309 8.10 -15.69 -13.02
CA GLN A 309 7.77 -16.52 -11.86
C GLN A 309 6.26 -16.60 -11.62
N ALA A 310 5.51 -15.51 -11.82
CA ALA A 310 4.06 -15.54 -11.69
C ALA A 310 3.44 -16.52 -12.69
N GLN A 311 3.88 -16.52 -13.95
CA GLN A 311 3.39 -17.44 -14.96
C GLN A 311 3.71 -18.91 -14.62
N GLU A 312 4.92 -19.18 -14.12
CA GLU A 312 5.34 -20.52 -13.67
C GLU A 312 4.46 -21.02 -12.52
N VAL A 313 4.31 -20.21 -11.47
CA VAL A 313 3.48 -20.54 -10.30
C VAL A 313 2.01 -20.69 -10.68
N ILE A 314 1.48 -19.83 -11.54
CA ILE A 314 0.09 -19.95 -12.01
C ILE A 314 -0.11 -21.26 -12.77
N SER A 315 0.81 -21.59 -13.66
CA SER A 315 0.73 -22.81 -14.48
C SER A 315 0.83 -24.07 -13.63
N ALA A 316 1.69 -24.06 -12.60
CA ALA A 316 1.88 -25.19 -11.68
C ALA A 316 0.71 -25.36 -10.70
N GLU A 317 0.22 -24.28 -10.10
CA GLU A 317 -0.77 -24.35 -9.01
C GLU A 317 -2.22 -24.34 -9.49
N TYR A 318 -2.50 -23.59 -10.56
CA TYR A 318 -3.88 -23.38 -11.04
C TYR A 318 -4.11 -24.03 -12.41
N GLY A 319 -3.04 -24.26 -13.17
CA GLY A 319 -3.07 -24.81 -14.52
C GLY A 319 -2.97 -23.73 -15.60
N ILE A 320 -2.47 -24.12 -16.77
CA ILE A 320 -2.15 -23.23 -17.91
C ILE A 320 -3.33 -22.33 -18.31
N LYS A 321 -4.58 -22.83 -18.21
CA LYS A 321 -5.79 -22.06 -18.54
C LYS A 321 -6.02 -20.81 -17.68
N PHE A 322 -5.39 -20.73 -16.51
CA PHE A 322 -5.45 -19.57 -15.62
C PHE A 322 -4.31 -18.58 -15.86
N GLY A 323 -3.27 -18.98 -16.58
CA GLY A 323 -2.17 -18.11 -17.00
C GLY A 323 -2.56 -17.19 -18.14
N LEU A 324 -1.67 -16.25 -18.47
CA LEU A 324 -1.83 -15.37 -19.62
C LEU A 324 -0.94 -15.86 -20.76
N LYS A 325 -1.35 -15.59 -22.01
CA LYS A 325 -0.48 -15.81 -23.18
C LYS A 325 0.68 -14.80 -23.19
N GLU A 326 0.40 -13.57 -22.79
CA GLU A 326 1.37 -12.50 -22.63
C GLU A 326 1.19 -11.84 -21.26
N PRO A 327 2.28 -11.45 -20.57
CA PRO A 327 2.19 -10.78 -19.27
C PRO A 327 1.34 -9.51 -19.30
N ARG A 328 0.60 -9.27 -18.22
CA ARG A 328 -0.19 -8.05 -18.08
C ARG A 328 0.67 -6.93 -17.50
N ASN A 329 0.96 -5.93 -18.33
CA ASN A 329 1.69 -4.74 -17.93
C ASN A 329 0.76 -3.67 -17.33
N PHE A 330 0.97 -3.34 -16.06
CA PHE A 330 0.33 -2.21 -15.40
C PHE A 330 1.22 -0.97 -15.51
N LYS A 331 0.61 0.20 -15.74
CA LYS A 331 1.34 1.47 -15.87
C LYS A 331 1.00 2.39 -14.70
N ASN A 332 2.01 3.12 -14.25
CA ASN A 332 1.86 4.17 -13.24
C ASN A 332 1.03 5.33 -13.81
N ARG A 333 0.27 6.02 -12.95
CA ARG A 333 -0.61 7.13 -13.36
C ARG A 333 0.15 8.44 -13.61
N THR A 334 1.31 8.60 -12.97
CA THR A 334 2.13 9.81 -13.03
C THR A 334 3.54 9.46 -13.47
N ALA A 335 4.06 10.20 -14.45
CA ALA A 335 5.38 10.01 -15.03
C ALA A 335 6.46 10.83 -14.29
N ASN A 336 6.61 10.62 -12.98
CA ASN A 336 7.67 11.28 -12.22
C ASN A 336 8.86 10.32 -12.07
N ALA A 337 10.04 10.77 -12.49
CA ALA A 337 11.31 10.03 -12.61
C ALA A 337 11.86 9.31 -11.36
N GLN A 338 11.11 9.20 -10.25
CA GLN A 338 11.37 8.21 -9.19
C GLN A 338 10.91 6.78 -9.61
N GLU A 339 10.64 6.59 -10.90
CA GLU A 339 10.18 5.39 -11.63
C GLU A 339 11.06 4.13 -11.52
N ALA A 340 12.05 4.09 -10.63
CA ALA A 340 12.80 2.86 -10.34
C ALA A 340 12.04 1.91 -9.39
N HIS A 341 10.99 2.38 -8.70
CA HIS A 341 10.29 1.54 -7.75
C HIS A 341 9.39 0.51 -8.42
N GLU A 342 9.46 -0.71 -7.88
CA GLU A 342 8.55 -1.79 -8.21
C GLU A 342 7.30 -1.76 -7.31
N ALA A 343 6.25 -2.45 -7.72
CA ALA A 343 5.13 -2.75 -6.84
C ALA A 343 5.55 -3.58 -5.62
N ILE A 344 4.70 -3.56 -4.59
CA ILE A 344 4.80 -4.45 -3.43
C ILE A 344 4.39 -5.86 -3.86
N ARG A 345 5.38 -6.74 -3.99
CA ARG A 345 5.23 -8.14 -4.42
C ARG A 345 6.17 -9.05 -3.60
N PRO A 346 5.98 -10.38 -3.64
CA PRO A 346 6.98 -11.31 -3.12
C PRO A 346 8.31 -11.17 -3.86
N VAL A 347 9.43 -11.26 -3.15
CA VAL A 347 10.77 -11.27 -3.79
C VAL A 347 11.00 -12.53 -4.63
N ASP A 348 10.40 -13.65 -4.20
CA ASP A 348 10.37 -14.94 -4.87
C ASP A 348 8.97 -15.55 -4.72
N LEU A 349 8.27 -15.75 -5.83
CA LEU A 349 6.92 -16.31 -5.83
C LEU A 349 6.90 -17.81 -5.54
N SER A 350 8.03 -18.51 -5.64
CA SER A 350 8.16 -19.92 -5.28
C SER A 350 8.04 -20.17 -3.77
N LEU A 351 8.33 -19.14 -2.94
CA LEU A 351 8.10 -19.14 -1.49
C LEU A 351 6.61 -18.98 -1.17
N LYS A 352 5.84 -20.05 -1.39
CA LYS A 352 4.39 -20.05 -1.15
C LYS A 352 4.08 -19.70 0.31
N PRO A 353 2.96 -19.01 0.59
CA PRO A 353 2.59 -18.72 1.98
C PRO A 353 2.54 -19.98 2.87
N SER A 354 2.07 -21.11 2.33
CA SER A 354 2.01 -22.39 3.05
C SER A 354 3.39 -22.94 3.45
N THR A 355 4.45 -22.69 2.67
CA THR A 355 5.79 -23.22 2.95
C THR A 355 6.54 -22.38 3.98
N VAL A 356 6.21 -21.09 4.09
CA VAL A 356 6.85 -20.18 5.05
C VAL A 356 6.03 -19.95 6.32
N GLN A 357 4.78 -20.42 6.37
CA GLN A 357 3.82 -20.14 7.45
C GLN A 357 4.38 -20.45 8.86
N ALA A 358 5.08 -21.58 9.02
CA ALA A 358 5.61 -22.02 10.32
C ALA A 358 6.69 -21.08 10.90
N HIS A 359 7.28 -20.23 10.05
CA HIS A 359 8.38 -19.33 10.39
C HIS A 359 7.95 -17.87 10.54
N LEU A 360 6.66 -17.59 10.32
CA LEU A 360 6.10 -16.25 10.36
C LEU A 360 5.14 -16.11 11.54
N SER A 361 5.13 -14.93 12.15
CA SER A 361 4.02 -14.56 13.03
C SER A 361 2.70 -14.55 12.25
N SER A 362 1.58 -14.70 12.96
CA SER A 362 0.24 -14.66 12.34
C SER A 362 0.04 -13.43 11.45
N ASP A 363 0.57 -12.27 11.88
CA ASP A 363 0.44 -11.04 11.11
C ASP A 363 1.28 -11.01 9.84
N GLN A 364 2.54 -11.44 9.94
CA GLN A 364 3.45 -11.57 8.81
C GLN A 364 2.87 -12.55 7.78
N PHE A 365 2.41 -13.72 8.21
CA PHE A 365 1.81 -14.71 7.32
C PHE A 365 0.58 -14.17 6.59
N ARG A 366 -0.34 -13.50 7.30
CA ARG A 366 -1.57 -12.96 6.71
C ARG A 366 -1.28 -11.85 5.71
N LEU A 367 -0.36 -10.93 6.03
CA LEU A 367 0.01 -9.86 5.11
C LEU A 367 0.80 -10.39 3.90
N TYR A 368 1.74 -11.30 4.12
CA TYR A 368 2.49 -11.95 3.04
C TYR A 368 1.55 -12.73 2.10
N SER A 369 0.62 -13.50 2.65
CA SER A 369 -0.41 -14.20 1.87
C SER A 369 -1.24 -13.24 1.01
N LEU A 370 -1.59 -12.07 1.55
CA LEU A 370 -2.34 -11.06 0.83
C LEU A 370 -1.53 -10.52 -0.37
N VAL A 371 -0.27 -10.17 -0.14
CA VAL A 371 0.66 -9.68 -1.16
C VAL A 371 0.91 -10.73 -2.25
N TRP A 372 1.15 -11.98 -1.86
CA TRP A 372 1.40 -13.09 -2.77
C TRP A 372 0.18 -13.36 -3.67
N LYS A 373 -1.02 -13.48 -3.08
CA LYS A 373 -2.26 -13.71 -3.83
C LYS A 373 -2.59 -12.55 -4.77
N ARG A 374 -2.38 -11.29 -4.35
CA ARG A 374 -2.63 -10.12 -5.20
C ARG A 374 -1.70 -10.08 -6.40
N THR A 375 -0.43 -10.41 -6.19
CA THR A 375 0.58 -10.45 -7.25
C THR A 375 0.22 -11.49 -8.31
N LEU A 376 -0.08 -12.73 -7.91
CA LEU A 376 -0.51 -13.77 -8.85
C LEU A 376 -1.81 -13.41 -9.56
N ALA A 377 -2.83 -12.99 -8.81
CA ALA A 377 -4.12 -12.61 -9.39
C ALA A 377 -3.97 -11.52 -10.46
N SER A 378 -3.03 -10.57 -10.27
CA SER A 378 -2.75 -9.52 -11.26
C SER A 378 -2.24 -10.06 -12.61
N GLN A 379 -1.65 -11.27 -12.62
CA GLN A 379 -1.14 -11.97 -13.79
C GLN A 379 -2.00 -13.19 -14.20
N MET A 380 -3.19 -13.37 -13.62
CA MET A 380 -4.12 -14.43 -14.03
C MET A 380 -5.11 -13.94 -15.10
N ALA A 381 -5.71 -14.89 -15.80
CA ALA A 381 -6.81 -14.68 -16.73
C ALA A 381 -8.01 -13.97 -16.06
N PRO A 382 -8.76 -13.11 -16.78
CA PRO A 382 -9.99 -12.50 -16.28
C PRO A 382 -11.02 -13.56 -15.84
N ALA A 383 -11.89 -13.18 -14.91
CA ALA A 383 -13.05 -14.00 -14.60
C ALA A 383 -14.17 -13.73 -15.63
N GLU A 384 -14.78 -14.78 -16.15
CA GLU A 384 -15.93 -14.71 -17.04
C GLU A 384 -17.21 -14.91 -16.23
N ILE A 385 -18.12 -13.95 -16.31
CA ILE A 385 -19.33 -13.89 -15.50
C ILE A 385 -20.53 -13.74 -16.44
N ALA A 386 -21.43 -14.72 -16.41
CA ALA A 386 -22.74 -14.61 -17.04
C ALA A 386 -23.67 -13.85 -16.10
N ARG A 387 -24.22 -12.73 -16.57
CA ARG A 387 -25.19 -11.92 -15.83
C ARG A 387 -26.56 -12.10 -16.47
N THR A 388 -27.53 -12.53 -15.68
CA THR A 388 -28.91 -12.74 -16.13
C THR A 388 -29.79 -11.66 -15.51
N THR A 389 -30.58 -10.97 -16.32
CA THR A 389 -31.61 -10.03 -15.88
C THR A 389 -32.97 -10.57 -16.32
N LEU A 390 -33.83 -10.82 -15.35
CA LEU A 390 -35.23 -11.18 -15.60
C LEU A 390 -36.08 -9.94 -15.44
N LYS A 391 -36.90 -9.64 -16.46
CA LYS A 391 -37.93 -8.60 -16.40
C LYS A 391 -39.29 -9.28 -16.30
N ILE A 392 -39.99 -9.01 -15.21
CA ILE A 392 -41.23 -9.67 -14.84
C ILE A 392 -42.32 -8.61 -14.77
N VAL A 393 -43.35 -8.78 -15.57
CA VAL A 393 -44.51 -7.89 -15.61
C VAL A 393 -45.57 -8.45 -14.66
N ALA A 394 -46.17 -7.59 -13.85
CA ALA A 394 -47.18 -7.92 -12.87
C ALA A 394 -48.18 -6.76 -12.69
N GLY A 395 -49.20 -6.97 -11.85
CA GLY A 395 -50.27 -5.99 -11.61
C GLY A 395 -51.50 -6.26 -12.45
N ALA A 396 -52.65 -5.81 -11.97
CA ALA A 396 -53.95 -6.02 -12.62
C ALA A 396 -53.99 -5.50 -14.07
N LYS A 397 -53.20 -4.47 -14.40
CA LYS A 397 -53.09 -3.88 -15.73
C LYS A 397 -51.71 -4.10 -16.36
N LYS A 398 -50.90 -5.03 -15.84
CA LYS A 398 -49.52 -5.26 -16.28
C LYS A 398 -48.65 -4.00 -16.18
N GLU A 399 -48.94 -3.15 -15.20
CA GLU A 399 -48.29 -1.85 -15.01
C GLU A 399 -47.00 -1.93 -14.19
N CYS A 400 -46.77 -3.01 -13.45
CA CYS A 400 -45.60 -3.19 -12.60
C CYS A 400 -44.52 -3.96 -13.34
N LEU A 401 -43.30 -3.41 -13.39
CA LEU A 401 -42.11 -4.10 -13.89
C LEU A 401 -41.16 -4.41 -12.73
N PHE A 402 -41.12 -5.68 -12.36
CA PHE A 402 -40.16 -6.25 -11.44
C PHE A 402 -38.90 -6.68 -12.19
N VAL A 403 -37.75 -6.53 -11.53
CA VAL A 403 -36.45 -6.94 -12.08
C VAL A 403 -35.72 -7.80 -11.05
N ALA A 404 -35.33 -9.00 -11.48
CA ALA A 404 -34.38 -9.84 -10.77
C ALA A 404 -33.05 -9.86 -11.53
N LYS A 405 -31.93 -9.80 -10.79
CA LYS A 405 -30.57 -9.85 -11.36
C LYS A 405 -29.80 -10.99 -10.70
N GLY A 406 -29.33 -11.93 -11.52
CA GLY A 406 -28.45 -13.01 -11.11
C GLY A 406 -27.09 -12.91 -11.80
N GLN A 407 -26.09 -13.53 -11.21
CA GLN A 407 -24.82 -13.76 -11.88
C GLN A 407 -24.29 -15.14 -11.53
N ARG A 408 -23.65 -15.80 -12.51
CA ARG A 408 -22.88 -17.03 -12.30
C ARG A 408 -21.47 -16.88 -12.86
N VAL A 409 -20.50 -17.41 -12.14
CA VAL A 409 -19.12 -17.48 -12.61
C VAL A 409 -19.03 -18.63 -13.62
N VAL A 410 -18.73 -18.30 -14.87
CA VAL A 410 -18.52 -19.29 -15.95
C VAL A 410 -17.08 -19.76 -15.92
N PHE A 411 -16.15 -18.82 -15.73
CA PHE A 411 -14.74 -19.12 -15.50
C PHE A 411 -14.21 -18.24 -14.36
N PRO A 412 -13.66 -18.81 -13.27
CA PRO A 412 -13.24 -18.01 -12.12
C PRO A 412 -12.02 -17.14 -12.40
N GLY A 413 -11.13 -17.52 -13.33
CA GLY A 413 -9.90 -16.78 -13.60
C GLY A 413 -9.15 -16.41 -12.31
N PHE A 414 -8.76 -15.15 -12.19
CA PHE A 414 -8.07 -14.63 -11.01
C PHE A 414 -8.82 -14.78 -9.67
N LEU A 415 -10.16 -14.95 -9.69
CA LEU A 415 -10.96 -15.11 -8.47
C LEU A 415 -10.63 -16.39 -7.71
N GLN A 416 -10.01 -17.37 -8.39
CA GLN A 416 -9.51 -18.59 -7.75
C GLN A 416 -8.38 -18.29 -6.74
N ALA A 417 -7.62 -17.21 -6.95
CA ALA A 417 -6.53 -16.79 -6.06
C ALA A 417 -6.92 -15.63 -5.14
N TYR A 418 -7.74 -14.68 -5.62
CA TYR A 418 -8.04 -13.43 -4.92
C TYR A 418 -9.46 -12.93 -5.21
N THR A 419 -10.32 -12.83 -4.19
CA THR A 419 -11.72 -12.39 -4.30
C THR A 419 -11.98 -10.96 -3.87
#